data_AF-A0A1G2D034-F1
#
_entry.id   AF-A0A1G2D034-F1
#
_cell.length_a   1.000
_cell.length_b   1.000
_cell.length_c   1.000
_cell.angle_alpha   90.00
_cell.angle_beta   90.00
_cell.angle_gamma   90.00
#
_symmetry.space_group_name_H-M   'P 1'
#
loop_
_entity.id
_entity.type
_entity.pdbx_description
1 polymer ?
#
loop_
_entity_poly.entity_id
_entity_poly.type
_entity_poly.pdbx_seq_one_letter_code
_entity_poly.pdbx_strand_id
1 'polypeptide(L)'
;MDLLWSAGKLLLVAFAVGSIAYELYSNRNRINFIWSVWSRFRIKMLFEVTVVLFLMACTVLAMWEYLPFMRWGWLNFFVSSGGNVLIAPVLEGSSSPLAFIRFLPPLFFVALLFALPFLAHYEEEIFRRGYHGWRNIIRQSVKFGLVHLFVGIPLAVAVALIGVGFFFACKYRAALRKITDVAVWERIREMEAMCADMAKVDVRVESSSELEDGAVLESTAYHTLYNSLLIMLLLVMKNFDARLPSRHWRFFLTTNPASGASRGGVYSFKKRKTISSPS
;
A
#
# COMPACT_ATOMS: atom_id res chain seq x y z
N MET A 1 25.38 -9.72 17.81
CA MET A 1 24.25 -8.84 17.44
C MET A 1 24.13 -8.72 15.93
N ASP A 2 25.21 -8.44 15.20
CA ASP A 2 25.19 -8.26 13.73
C ASP A 2 24.72 -9.50 12.95
N LEU A 3 25.06 -10.70 13.42
CA LEU A 3 24.60 -11.95 12.81
C LEU A 3 23.08 -12.14 12.94
N LEU A 4 22.52 -11.86 14.13
CA LEU A 4 21.07 -11.95 14.38
C LEU A 4 20.30 -10.93 13.53
N TRP A 5 20.82 -9.71 13.41
CA TRP A 5 20.25 -8.66 12.57
C TRP A 5 20.25 -9.04 11.08
N SER A 6 21.39 -9.55 10.60
CA SER A 6 21.55 -9.99 9.21
C SER A 6 20.65 -11.19 8.89
N ALA A 7 20.53 -12.14 9.82
CA ALA A 7 19.61 -13.27 9.70
C ALA A 7 18.15 -12.79 9.66
N GLY A 8 17.76 -11.85 10.51
CA GLY A 8 16.41 -11.25 10.50
C GLY A 8 16.09 -10.60 9.17
N LYS A 9 17.00 -9.80 8.61
CA LYS A 9 16.84 -9.19 7.28
C LYS A 9 16.68 -10.21 6.18
N LEU A 10 17.50 -11.27 6.19
CA LEU A 10 17.42 -12.33 5.20
C LEU A 10 16.06 -13.04 5.26
N LEU A 11 15.56 -13.33 6.47
CA LEU A 11 14.24 -13.92 6.67
C LEU A 11 13.12 -13.01 6.15
N LEU A 12 13.22 -11.69 6.38
CA LEU A 12 12.24 -10.73 5.87
C LEU A 12 12.23 -10.65 4.34
N VAL A 13 13.41 -10.67 3.69
CA VAL A 13 13.50 -10.73 2.22
C VAL A 13 12.92 -12.04 1.69
N ALA A 14 13.27 -13.18 2.30
CA ALA A 14 12.75 -14.48 1.93
C ALA A 14 11.22 -14.55 2.09
N PHE A 15 10.69 -13.99 3.18
CA PHE A 15 9.26 -13.86 3.42
C PHE A 15 8.58 -13.00 2.35
N ALA A 16 9.15 -11.82 2.03
CA ALA A 16 8.60 -10.93 1.02
C ALA A 16 8.54 -11.59 -0.36
N VAL A 17 9.66 -12.12 -0.84
CA VAL A 17 9.76 -12.79 -2.14
C VAL A 17 8.89 -14.05 -2.17
N GLY A 18 8.94 -14.86 -1.11
CA GLY A 18 8.16 -16.09 -0.98
C GLY A 18 6.66 -15.83 -0.99
N SER A 19 6.18 -14.78 -0.32
CA SER A 19 4.76 -14.43 -0.28
C SER A 19 4.23 -14.03 -1.66
N ILE A 20 4.98 -13.20 -2.41
CA ILE A 20 4.58 -12.80 -3.76
C ILE A 20 4.68 -13.97 -4.74
N ALA A 21 5.72 -14.79 -4.65
CA ALA A 21 5.85 -15.99 -5.47
C ALA A 21 4.71 -16.99 -5.19
N TYR A 22 4.36 -17.19 -3.92
CA TYR A 22 3.25 -18.03 -3.50
C TYR A 22 1.91 -17.51 -4.03
N GLU A 23 1.65 -16.20 -3.93
CA GLU A 23 0.41 -15.59 -4.43
C GLU A 23 0.23 -15.83 -5.93
N LEU A 24 1.29 -15.58 -6.71
CA LEU A 24 1.28 -15.80 -8.16
C LEU A 24 1.14 -17.29 -8.52
N TYR A 25 1.80 -18.18 -7.78
CA TYR A 25 1.71 -19.62 -8.01
C TYR A 25 0.35 -20.20 -7.66
N SER A 26 -0.22 -19.79 -6.52
CA SER A 26 -1.53 -20.23 -6.04
C SER A 26 -2.63 -19.81 -7.03
N ASN A 27 -2.51 -18.61 -7.61
CA ASN A 27 -3.47 -18.06 -8.56
C ASN A 27 -3.09 -18.23 -10.04
N ARG A 28 -2.11 -19.10 -10.38
CA ARG A 28 -1.62 -19.29 -11.76
C ARG A 28 -2.71 -19.68 -12.77
N ASN A 29 -3.78 -20.33 -12.32
CA ASN A 29 -4.91 -20.72 -13.17
C ASN A 29 -5.96 -19.61 -13.33
N ARG A 30 -5.80 -18.48 -12.63
CA ARG A 30 -6.73 -17.34 -12.61
C ARG A 30 -6.12 -16.08 -13.22
N ILE A 31 -5.11 -16.21 -14.09
CA ILE A 31 -4.43 -15.04 -14.70
C ILE A 31 -5.41 -14.12 -15.44
N ASN A 32 -6.49 -14.64 -16.02
CA ASN A 32 -7.54 -13.83 -16.65
C ASN A 32 -8.19 -12.83 -15.67
N PHE A 33 -8.17 -13.12 -14.37
CA PHE A 33 -8.65 -12.19 -13.33
C PHE A 33 -7.79 -10.93 -13.24
N ILE A 34 -6.46 -11.04 -13.40
CA ILE A 34 -5.57 -9.88 -13.46
C ILE A 34 -6.07 -8.93 -14.54
N TRP A 35 -6.27 -9.46 -15.76
CA TRP A 35 -6.77 -8.66 -16.89
C TRP A 35 -8.17 -8.08 -16.66
N SER A 36 -9.07 -8.82 -16.00
CA SER A 36 -10.42 -8.33 -15.67
C SER A 36 -10.41 -7.15 -14.69
N VAL A 37 -9.36 -7.01 -13.87
CA VAL A 37 -9.16 -5.85 -12.98
C VAL A 37 -8.53 -4.68 -13.74
N TRP A 38 -7.43 -4.88 -14.47
CA TRP A 38 -6.76 -3.79 -15.19
C TRP A 38 -7.63 -3.17 -16.27
N SER A 39 -8.42 -3.99 -16.99
CA SER A 39 -9.33 -3.50 -18.03
C SER A 39 -10.46 -2.60 -17.50
N ARG A 40 -10.72 -2.57 -16.19
CA ARG A 40 -11.71 -1.66 -15.56
C ARG A 40 -11.20 -0.24 -15.35
N PHE A 41 -9.91 -0.01 -15.51
CA PHE A 41 -9.30 1.27 -15.19
C PHE A 41 -9.86 2.37 -16.09
N ARG A 42 -10.29 3.45 -15.47
CA ARG A 42 -10.84 4.63 -16.15
C ARG A 42 -10.05 5.86 -15.73
N ILE A 43 -9.93 6.83 -16.63
CA ILE A 43 -9.26 8.12 -16.34
C ILE A 43 -9.86 8.79 -15.10
N LYS A 44 -11.19 8.70 -14.92
CA LYS A 44 -11.85 9.17 -13.70
C LYS A 44 -11.28 8.54 -12.42
N MET A 45 -11.02 7.22 -12.42
CA MET A 45 -10.43 6.54 -11.26
C MET A 45 -9.04 7.08 -10.97
N LEU A 46 -8.23 7.32 -12.01
CA LEU A 46 -6.88 7.88 -11.86
C LEU A 46 -6.91 9.21 -11.09
N PHE A 47 -7.81 10.13 -11.45
CA PHE A 47 -7.97 11.39 -10.72
C PHE A 47 -8.43 11.19 -9.27
N GLU A 48 -9.47 10.39 -9.05
CA GLU A 48 -10.00 10.15 -7.70
C GLU A 48 -8.96 9.49 -6.78
N VAL A 49 -8.25 8.47 -7.27
CA VAL A 49 -7.18 7.80 -6.54
C VAL A 49 -6.00 8.73 -6.29
N THR A 50 -5.63 9.58 -7.26
CA THR A 50 -4.55 10.57 -7.07
C THR A 50 -4.90 11.57 -5.97
N VAL A 51 -6.14 12.04 -5.91
CA VAL A 51 -6.62 12.92 -4.82
C VAL A 51 -6.55 12.20 -3.48
N VAL A 52 -6.99 10.95 -3.40
CA VAL A 52 -6.92 10.16 -2.16
C VAL A 52 -5.48 9.91 -1.71
N LEU A 53 -4.57 9.58 -2.63
CA LEU A 53 -3.13 9.45 -2.36
C LEU A 53 -2.54 10.75 -1.84
N PHE A 54 -2.88 11.89 -2.45
CA PHE A 54 -2.44 13.21 -2.00
C PHE A 54 -2.93 13.52 -0.58
N LEU A 55 -4.22 13.29 -0.30
CA LEU A 55 -4.80 13.50 1.04
C LEU A 55 -4.16 12.57 2.08
N MET A 56 -3.92 11.31 1.74
CA MET A 56 -3.19 10.38 2.60
C MET A 56 -1.78 10.92 2.90
N ALA A 57 -1.03 11.34 1.88
CA ALA A 57 0.31 11.88 2.04
C ALA A 57 0.34 13.12 2.93
N CYS A 58 -0.55 14.09 2.70
CA CYS A 58 -0.68 15.28 3.53
C CYS A 58 -1.00 14.93 4.99
N THR A 59 -1.91 13.97 5.22
CA THR A 59 -2.27 13.52 6.58
C THR A 59 -1.07 12.92 7.29
N VAL A 60 -0.32 12.03 6.61
CA VAL A 60 0.88 11.41 7.16
C VAL A 60 1.94 12.46 7.49
N LEU A 61 2.21 13.38 6.57
CA LEU A 61 3.20 14.45 6.77
C LEU A 61 2.83 15.36 7.94
N ALA A 62 1.56 15.78 8.04
CA ALA A 62 1.08 16.57 9.16
C ALA A 62 1.26 15.83 10.49
N MET A 63 0.86 14.55 10.56
CA MET A 63 1.03 13.75 11.77
C MET A 63 2.50 13.59 12.16
N TRP A 64 3.39 13.38 11.20
CA TRP A 64 4.82 13.26 11.49
C TRP A 64 5.46 14.56 11.97
N GLU A 65 4.97 15.72 11.51
CA GLU A 65 5.46 17.03 11.97
C GLU A 65 5.03 17.30 13.41
N TYR A 66 3.74 17.10 13.72
CA TYR A 66 3.19 17.49 15.03
C TYR A 66 3.25 16.38 16.09
N LEU A 67 3.35 15.11 15.69
CA LEU A 67 3.32 13.94 16.59
C LEU A 67 4.49 12.99 16.27
N PRO A 68 5.71 13.26 16.77
CA PRO A 68 6.91 12.49 16.41
C PRO A 68 6.81 10.98 16.64
N PHE A 69 6.07 10.54 17.67
CA PHE A 69 5.86 9.12 17.96
C PHE A 69 5.06 8.39 16.86
N MET A 70 4.29 9.10 16.04
CA MET A 70 3.52 8.53 14.92
C MET A 70 4.41 8.06 13.75
N ARG A 71 5.70 8.40 13.78
CA ARG A 71 6.73 7.89 12.83
C ARG A 71 7.12 6.44 13.12
N TRP A 72 6.76 5.93 14.29
CA TRP A 72 7.18 4.61 14.72
C TRP A 72 6.30 3.51 14.11
N GLY A 73 6.95 2.43 13.69
CA GLY A 73 6.38 1.12 13.36
C GLY A 73 7.36 0.03 13.77
N TRP A 74 6.88 -1.17 14.09
CA TRP A 74 7.74 -2.22 14.66
C TRP A 74 8.86 -2.66 13.69
N LEU A 75 8.68 -2.50 12.37
CA LEU A 75 9.70 -2.85 11.38
C LEU A 75 10.98 -1.99 11.50
N ASN A 76 10.91 -0.85 12.19
CA ASN A 76 12.08 -0.03 12.52
C ASN A 76 13.13 -0.82 13.35
N PHE A 77 12.73 -1.92 14.00
CA PHE A 77 13.64 -2.85 14.68
C PHE A 77 14.41 -3.78 13.74
N PHE A 78 14.23 -3.71 12.41
CA PHE A 78 14.93 -4.61 11.48
C PHE A 78 15.42 -3.89 10.23
N VAL A 79 14.74 -2.83 9.82
CA VAL A 79 15.00 -2.11 8.57
C VAL A 79 15.09 -0.62 8.87
N SER A 80 16.20 0.02 8.52
CA SER A 80 16.48 1.41 8.89
C SER A 80 15.55 2.43 8.24
N SER A 81 14.92 2.07 7.12
CA SER A 81 13.91 2.92 6.47
C SER A 81 12.54 2.87 7.17
N GLY A 82 12.28 1.85 7.99
CA GLY A 82 10.91 1.49 8.38
C GLY A 82 10.05 1.09 7.18
N GLY A 83 8.75 0.88 7.43
CA GLY A 83 7.75 0.72 6.36
C GLY A 83 7.09 -0.66 6.32
N ASN A 84 6.74 -1.12 5.13
CA ASN A 84 6.00 -2.37 4.92
C ASN A 84 6.96 -3.57 4.85
N VAL A 85 6.62 -4.67 5.52
CA VAL A 85 7.40 -5.92 5.62
C VAL A 85 7.70 -6.57 4.27
N LEU A 86 6.85 -6.37 3.25
CA LEU A 86 7.04 -6.89 1.90
C LEU A 86 7.93 -5.98 1.04
N ILE A 87 7.96 -4.68 1.33
CA ILE A 87 8.60 -3.68 0.47
C ILE A 87 9.98 -3.30 1.00
N ALA A 88 10.07 -2.93 2.27
CA ALA A 88 11.26 -2.30 2.84
C ALA A 88 12.52 -3.19 2.78
N PRO A 89 12.44 -4.50 3.13
CA PRO A 89 13.62 -5.39 3.05
C PRO A 89 14.14 -5.57 1.62
N VAL A 90 13.24 -5.72 0.65
CA VAL A 90 13.61 -5.86 -0.77
C VAL A 90 14.22 -4.57 -1.30
N LEU A 91 13.68 -3.42 -0.89
CA LEU A 91 14.15 -2.12 -1.33
C LEU A 91 15.57 -1.81 -0.86
N GLU A 92 16.03 -2.29 0.31
CA GLU A 92 17.44 -2.14 0.73
C GLU A 92 18.43 -2.72 -0.31
N GLY A 93 18.03 -3.79 -1.01
CA GLY A 93 18.85 -4.44 -2.04
C GLY A 93 19.23 -3.52 -3.22
N SER A 94 18.46 -2.46 -3.50
CA SER A 94 18.79 -1.57 -4.63
C SER A 94 20.08 -0.75 -4.41
N SER A 95 20.56 -0.65 -3.18
CA SER A 95 21.80 0.06 -2.84
C SER A 95 23.01 -0.86 -2.70
N SER A 96 22.87 -2.16 -3.00
CA SER A 96 23.94 -3.16 -2.88
C SER A 96 25.15 -2.83 -3.75
N PRO A 97 26.42 -3.09 -3.34
CA PRO A 97 27.57 -2.96 -4.22
C PRO A 97 27.55 -3.94 -5.41
N LEU A 98 26.84 -5.06 -5.28
CA LEU A 98 26.77 -6.11 -6.29
C LEU A 98 25.67 -5.82 -7.32
N ALA A 99 26.07 -5.69 -8.60
CA ALA A 99 25.16 -5.31 -9.68
C ALA A 99 23.97 -6.28 -9.82
N PHE A 100 24.20 -7.60 -9.72
CA PHE A 100 23.12 -8.58 -9.82
C PHE A 100 22.05 -8.40 -8.74
N ILE A 101 22.43 -8.01 -7.51
CA ILE A 101 21.48 -7.76 -6.42
C ILE A 101 20.62 -6.53 -6.73
N ARG A 102 21.17 -5.50 -7.39
CA ARG A 102 20.40 -4.30 -7.78
C ARG A 102 19.30 -4.60 -8.79
N PHE A 103 19.42 -5.67 -9.58
CA PHE A 103 18.40 -6.09 -10.54
C PHE A 103 17.23 -6.86 -9.91
N LEU A 104 17.39 -7.41 -8.70
CA LEU A 104 16.33 -8.18 -8.03
C LEU A 104 15.14 -7.32 -7.56
N PRO A 105 15.31 -6.13 -6.93
CA PRO A 105 14.19 -5.32 -6.51
C PRO A 105 13.25 -4.90 -7.66
N PRO A 106 13.71 -4.40 -8.82
CA PRO A 106 12.83 -4.12 -9.95
C PRO A 106 12.02 -5.34 -10.38
N LEU A 107 12.64 -6.53 -10.46
CA LEU A 107 11.94 -7.77 -10.80
C LEU A 107 10.85 -8.13 -9.78
N PHE A 108 11.15 -7.95 -8.48
CA PHE A 108 10.16 -8.12 -7.42
C PHE A 108 8.98 -7.16 -7.57
N PHE A 109 9.21 -5.88 -7.89
CA PHE A 109 8.12 -4.92 -8.09
C PHE A 109 7.28 -5.22 -9.32
N VAL A 110 7.88 -5.73 -10.41
CA VAL A 110 7.09 -6.24 -11.56
C VAL A 110 6.22 -7.40 -11.12
N ALA A 111 6.78 -8.39 -10.42
CA ALA A 111 6.00 -9.52 -9.89
C ALA A 111 4.88 -9.06 -8.94
N LEU A 112 5.17 -8.09 -8.08
CA LEU A 112 4.20 -7.49 -7.16
C LEU A 112 3.06 -6.81 -7.92
N LEU A 113 3.33 -6.05 -8.98
CA LEU A 113 2.28 -5.44 -9.81
C LEU A 113 1.32 -6.50 -10.38
N PHE A 114 1.82 -7.66 -10.82
CA PHE A 114 0.96 -8.76 -11.24
C PHE A 114 0.18 -9.42 -10.09
N ALA A 115 0.74 -9.43 -8.88
CA ALA A 115 0.07 -9.97 -7.69
C ALA A 115 -0.98 -9.00 -7.10
N LEU A 116 -0.85 -7.69 -7.33
CA LEU A 116 -1.71 -6.66 -6.73
C LEU A 116 -3.22 -6.91 -6.92
N PRO A 117 -3.73 -7.29 -8.11
CA PRO A 117 -5.16 -7.58 -8.27
C PRO A 117 -5.67 -8.66 -7.31
N PHE A 118 -4.90 -9.73 -7.09
CA PHE A 118 -5.30 -10.80 -6.18
C PHE A 118 -5.27 -10.35 -4.72
N LEU A 119 -4.19 -9.68 -4.32
CA LEU A 119 -4.04 -9.15 -2.94
C LEU A 119 -5.13 -8.13 -2.62
N ALA A 120 -5.38 -7.18 -3.53
CA ALA A 120 -6.44 -6.20 -3.38
C ALA A 120 -7.82 -6.87 -3.32
N HIS A 121 -8.07 -7.87 -4.17
CA HIS A 121 -9.34 -8.60 -4.14
C HIS A 121 -9.57 -9.31 -2.81
N TYR A 122 -8.56 -10.00 -2.30
CA TYR A 122 -8.62 -10.67 -1.00
C TYR A 122 -8.94 -9.70 0.14
N GLU A 123 -8.29 -8.54 0.17
CA GLU A 123 -8.58 -7.51 1.17
C GLU A 123 -10.00 -6.94 1.02
N GLU A 124 -10.44 -6.65 -0.22
CA GLU A 124 -11.78 -6.12 -0.45
C GLU A 124 -12.88 -7.13 -0.11
N GLU A 125 -12.67 -8.43 -0.35
CA GLU A 125 -13.55 -9.50 0.11
C GLU A 125 -13.71 -9.48 1.64
N ILE A 126 -12.60 -9.40 2.39
CA ILE A 126 -12.60 -9.42 3.85
C ILE A 126 -13.25 -8.17 4.45
N PHE A 127 -12.93 -7.00 3.91
CA PHE A 127 -13.28 -5.72 4.52
C PHE A 127 -14.55 -5.07 3.95
N ARG A 128 -15.11 -5.57 2.84
CA ARG A 128 -16.28 -4.94 2.19
C ARG A 128 -17.48 -5.85 2.03
N ARG A 129 -17.29 -7.10 1.61
CA ARG A 129 -18.41 -8.01 1.34
C ARG A 129 -19.32 -8.14 2.56
N GLY A 130 -20.63 -8.05 2.37
CA GLY A 130 -21.65 -8.12 3.43
C GLY A 130 -21.75 -6.86 4.32
N TYR A 131 -20.96 -5.81 4.10
CA TYR A 131 -20.93 -4.62 4.96
C TYR A 131 -21.53 -3.37 4.28
N HIS A 132 -22.87 -3.30 4.20
CA HIS A 132 -23.56 -2.24 3.44
C HIS A 132 -23.92 -0.97 4.24
N GLY A 133 -24.05 -1.09 5.57
CA GLY A 133 -24.46 0.00 6.44
C GLY A 133 -23.30 0.92 6.82
N TRP A 134 -23.56 2.23 6.98
CA TRP A 134 -22.53 3.22 7.33
C TRP A 134 -21.74 2.87 8.60
N ARG A 135 -22.41 2.35 9.64
CA ARG A 135 -21.77 1.90 10.88
C ARG A 135 -20.74 0.78 10.61
N ASN A 136 -21.08 -0.16 9.73
CA ASN A 136 -20.18 -1.26 9.38
C ASN A 136 -19.05 -0.77 8.48
N ILE A 137 -19.33 0.12 7.53
CA ILE A 137 -18.32 0.76 6.70
C ILE A 137 -17.27 1.45 7.57
N ILE A 138 -17.68 2.33 8.48
CA ILE A 138 -16.74 3.03 9.38
C ILE A 138 -15.92 2.02 10.20
N ARG A 139 -16.56 1.01 10.78
CA ARG A 139 -15.87 -0.03 11.56
C ARG A 139 -14.85 -0.80 10.74
N GLN A 140 -15.19 -1.19 9.52
CA GLN A 140 -14.28 -1.93 8.64
C GLN A 140 -13.16 -1.05 8.11
N SER A 141 -13.39 0.24 7.87
CA SER A 141 -12.33 1.19 7.52
C SER A 141 -11.33 1.39 8.65
N VAL A 142 -11.80 1.46 9.90
CA VAL A 142 -10.91 1.53 11.07
C VAL A 142 -10.08 0.23 11.20
N LYS A 143 -10.72 -0.94 11.09
CA LYS A 143 -10.01 -2.23 11.10
C LYS A 143 -8.99 -2.34 9.98
N PHE A 144 -9.35 -1.89 8.77
CA PHE A 144 -8.48 -1.84 7.61
C PHE A 144 -7.22 -1.02 7.90
N GLY A 145 -7.34 0.21 8.43
CA GLY A 145 -6.15 0.99 8.79
C GLY A 145 -5.30 0.32 9.88
N LEU A 146 -5.93 -0.20 10.94
CA LEU A 146 -5.22 -0.77 12.09
C LEU A 146 -4.50 -2.10 11.79
N VAL A 147 -5.05 -2.96 10.92
CA VAL A 147 -4.39 -4.23 10.59
C VAL A 147 -3.03 -4.00 9.92
N HIS A 148 -2.85 -2.86 9.26
CA HIS A 148 -1.59 -2.53 8.59
C HIS A 148 -0.43 -2.29 9.57
N LEU A 149 -0.71 -2.06 10.86
CA LEU A 149 0.32 -2.06 11.89
C LEU A 149 1.03 -3.42 11.99
N PHE A 150 0.35 -4.54 11.72
CA PHE A 150 0.95 -5.87 11.74
C PHE A 150 1.96 -6.09 10.63
N VAL A 151 1.82 -5.41 9.49
CA VAL A 151 2.79 -5.49 8.38
C VAL A 151 3.92 -4.45 8.47
N GLY A 152 4.08 -3.81 9.63
CA GLY A 152 5.22 -2.94 9.94
C GLY A 152 5.03 -1.47 9.63
N ILE A 153 3.88 -1.10 9.03
CA ILE A 153 3.60 0.26 8.59
C ILE A 153 3.55 1.21 9.80
N PRO A 154 4.12 2.44 9.69
CA PRO A 154 4.09 3.42 10.79
C PRO A 154 2.68 3.84 11.21
N LEU A 155 2.53 4.23 12.47
CA LEU A 155 1.23 4.58 13.05
C LEU A 155 0.50 5.71 12.29
N ALA A 156 1.20 6.76 11.86
CA ALA A 156 0.61 7.83 11.05
C ALA A 156 -0.03 7.28 9.75
N VAL A 157 0.67 6.35 9.09
CA VAL A 157 0.22 5.76 7.83
C VAL A 157 -0.98 4.83 8.08
N ALA A 158 -0.95 4.02 9.14
CA ALA A 158 -2.09 3.20 9.53
C ALA A 158 -3.36 4.03 9.80
N VAL A 159 -3.23 5.18 10.46
CA VAL A 159 -4.35 6.11 10.68
C VAL A 159 -4.83 6.72 9.36
N ALA A 160 -3.92 7.17 8.49
CA ALA A 160 -4.29 7.70 7.19
C ALA A 160 -4.99 6.65 6.29
N LEU A 161 -4.59 5.38 6.40
CA LEU A 161 -5.21 4.26 5.69
C LEU A 161 -6.67 4.00 6.11
N ILE A 162 -7.11 4.49 7.28
CA ILE A 162 -8.55 4.47 7.63
C ILE A 162 -9.35 5.26 6.60
N GLY A 163 -8.86 6.43 6.19
CA GLY A 163 -9.50 7.26 5.16
C GLY A 163 -9.50 6.59 3.79
N VAL A 164 -8.38 5.93 3.43
CA VAL A 164 -8.27 5.18 2.17
C VAL A 164 -9.24 3.98 2.15
N GLY A 165 -9.30 3.21 3.23
CA GLY A 165 -10.25 2.11 3.37
C GLY A 165 -11.72 2.58 3.36
N PHE A 166 -12.00 3.77 3.90
CA PHE A 166 -13.32 4.39 3.80
C PHE A 166 -13.66 4.79 2.36
N PHE A 167 -12.70 5.32 1.61
CA PHE A 167 -12.86 5.61 0.19
C PHE A 167 -13.20 4.35 -0.61
N PHE A 168 -12.47 3.24 -0.42
CA PHE A 168 -12.79 1.97 -1.09
C PHE A 168 -14.18 1.44 -0.71
N ALA A 169 -14.57 1.54 0.55
CA ALA A 169 -15.91 1.16 0.99
C ALA A 169 -17.03 2.03 0.37
N CYS A 170 -16.78 3.32 0.17
CA CYS A 170 -17.70 4.19 -0.57
C CYS A 170 -17.83 3.75 -2.03
N LYS A 171 -16.73 3.36 -2.69
CA LYS A 171 -16.74 2.86 -4.08
C LYS A 171 -17.46 1.53 -4.21
N TYR A 172 -17.18 0.58 -3.31
CA TYR A 172 -17.91 -0.68 -3.20
C TYR A 172 -19.42 -0.43 -3.09
N ARG A 173 -19.84 0.41 -2.14
CA ARG A 173 -21.27 0.68 -1.92
C ARG A 173 -21.92 1.39 -3.11
N ALA A 174 -21.23 2.35 -3.73
CA ALA A 174 -21.75 3.04 -4.91
C ALA A 174 -21.92 2.08 -6.09
N ALA A 175 -20.98 1.16 -6.29
CA ALA A 175 -21.07 0.11 -7.30
C ALA A 175 -22.24 -0.84 -7.03
N LEU A 176 -22.36 -1.32 -5.78
CA LEU A 176 -23.44 -2.21 -5.38
C LEU A 176 -24.81 -1.57 -5.63
N ARG A 177 -24.99 -0.30 -5.25
CA ARG A 177 -26.23 0.44 -5.52
C ARG A 177 -26.55 0.48 -7.01
N LYS A 178 -25.59 0.88 -7.84
CA LYS A 178 -25.78 0.96 -9.29
C LYS A 178 -26.15 -0.39 -9.90
N ILE A 179 -25.46 -1.47 -9.50
CA ILE A 179 -25.72 -2.82 -9.99
C ILE A 179 -27.12 -3.28 -9.55
N THR A 180 -27.47 -3.07 -8.27
CA THR A 180 -28.80 -3.40 -7.74
C THR A 180 -29.90 -2.66 -8.48
N ASP A 181 -29.72 -1.36 -8.74
CA ASP A 181 -30.71 -0.55 -9.46
C ASP A 181 -30.96 -1.11 -10.87
N VAL A 182 -29.90 -1.44 -11.62
CA VAL A 182 -30.02 -2.04 -12.97
C VAL A 182 -30.75 -3.39 -12.92
N ALA A 183 -30.38 -4.27 -12.00
CA ALA A 183 -31.00 -5.59 -11.84
C ALA A 183 -32.49 -5.48 -11.47
N VAL A 184 -32.89 -4.46 -10.69
CA VAL A 184 -34.30 -4.19 -10.38
C VAL A 184 -35.05 -3.73 -11.64
N TRP A 185 -34.48 -2.81 -12.43
CA TRP A 185 -35.11 -2.33 -13.67
C TRP A 185 -35.23 -3.39 -14.76
N GLU A 186 -34.28 -4.32 -14.85
CA GLU A 186 -34.36 -5.48 -15.75
C GLU A 186 -35.50 -6.41 -15.34
N ARG A 187 -35.62 -6.72 -14.05
CA ARG A 187 -36.75 -7.51 -13.52
C ARG A 187 -38.11 -6.87 -13.78
N ILE A 188 -38.25 -5.55 -13.60
CA ILE A 188 -39.52 -4.86 -13.88
C ILE A 188 -39.88 -5.01 -15.38
N ARG A 189 -38.91 -4.82 -16.28
CA ARG A 189 -39.13 -5.00 -17.73
C ARG A 189 -39.47 -6.43 -18.10
N GLU A 190 -38.83 -7.42 -17.50
CA GLU A 190 -39.16 -8.84 -17.69
C GLU A 190 -40.57 -9.14 -17.19
N MET A 191 -40.95 -8.65 -16.01
CA MET A 191 -42.31 -8.82 -15.48
C MET A 191 -43.37 -8.14 -16.37
N GLU A 192 -43.11 -6.93 -16.88
CA GLU A 192 -43.99 -6.25 -17.83
C GLU A 192 -44.14 -7.04 -19.15
N ALA A 193 -43.04 -7.59 -19.66
CA ALA A 193 -43.05 -8.45 -20.85
C ALA A 193 -43.75 -9.81 -20.60
N MET A 194 -43.60 -10.39 -19.41
CA MET A 194 -44.28 -11.62 -19.00
C MET A 194 -45.77 -11.41 -18.72
N CYS A 195 -46.17 -10.25 -18.18
CA CYS A 195 -47.58 -9.88 -18.09
C CYS A 195 -48.22 -9.71 -19.48
N ALA A 196 -47.40 -9.47 -20.53
CA ALA A 196 -47.86 -9.47 -21.92
C ALA A 196 -47.88 -10.88 -22.56
N ASP A 197 -47.23 -11.88 -21.97
CA ASP A 197 -47.17 -13.25 -22.52
C ASP A 197 -47.21 -14.31 -21.38
N MET A 198 -48.41 -14.82 -21.09
CA MET A 198 -48.62 -15.82 -20.03
C MET A 198 -48.06 -17.20 -20.44
N ALA A 199 -46.78 -17.46 -20.15
CA ALA A 199 -46.27 -18.82 -19.93
C ALA A 199 -44.93 -18.83 -19.18
N LYS A 200 -44.99 -19.20 -17.89
CA LYS A 200 -43.94 -19.81 -17.05
C LYS A 200 -42.48 -19.49 -17.41
N VAL A 201 -41.91 -18.50 -16.71
CA VAL A 201 -40.46 -18.36 -16.57
C VAL A 201 -40.10 -18.56 -15.11
N ASP A 202 -39.24 -19.54 -14.85
CA ASP A 202 -38.60 -19.78 -13.57
C ASP A 202 -37.49 -18.74 -13.39
N VAL A 203 -37.79 -17.67 -12.63
CA VAL A 203 -36.86 -16.56 -12.42
C VAL A 203 -35.76 -17.01 -11.47
N ARG A 204 -34.61 -17.35 -12.04
CA ARG A 204 -33.40 -17.62 -11.27
C ARG A 204 -32.96 -16.31 -10.60
N VAL A 205 -33.16 -16.23 -9.30
CA VAL A 205 -32.71 -15.11 -8.46
C VAL A 205 -31.19 -14.99 -8.62
N GLU A 206 -30.75 -13.91 -9.29
CA GLU A 206 -29.36 -13.46 -9.22
C GLU A 206 -29.08 -13.25 -7.73
N SER A 207 -28.27 -14.14 -7.17
CA SER A 207 -28.14 -14.24 -5.73
C SER A 207 -27.48 -12.96 -5.21
N SER A 208 -27.81 -12.53 -3.99
CA SER A 208 -27.16 -11.36 -3.37
C SER A 208 -25.62 -11.44 -3.46
N SER A 209 -25.05 -12.64 -3.55
CA SER A 209 -23.62 -12.88 -3.76
C SER A 209 -23.11 -12.41 -5.12
N GLU A 210 -23.84 -12.65 -6.21
CA GLU A 210 -23.42 -12.29 -7.58
C GLU A 210 -23.39 -10.76 -7.77
N LEU A 211 -24.36 -10.05 -7.19
CA LEU A 211 -24.39 -8.59 -7.19
C LEU A 211 -23.21 -8.01 -6.40
N GLU A 212 -22.84 -8.65 -5.29
CA GLU A 212 -21.66 -8.28 -4.50
C GLU A 212 -20.35 -8.53 -5.24
N ASP A 213 -20.24 -9.61 -6.04
CA ASP A 213 -19.03 -9.91 -6.82
C ASP A 213 -18.65 -8.72 -7.73
N GLY A 214 -19.64 -8.14 -8.42
CA GLY A 214 -19.43 -6.97 -9.26
C GLY A 214 -18.99 -5.73 -8.47
N ALA A 215 -19.55 -5.54 -7.27
CA ALA A 215 -19.21 -4.41 -6.39
C ALA A 215 -17.82 -4.56 -5.76
N VAL A 216 -17.45 -5.76 -5.29
CA VAL A 216 -16.10 -6.05 -4.79
C VAL A 216 -15.08 -5.87 -5.90
N LEU A 217 -15.41 -6.30 -7.11
CA LEU A 217 -14.50 -6.19 -8.25
C LEU A 217 -14.28 -4.72 -8.68
N GLU A 218 -15.28 -3.86 -8.55
CA GLU A 218 -15.11 -2.42 -8.73
C GLU A 218 -14.17 -1.82 -7.66
N SER A 219 -14.37 -2.12 -6.38
CA SER A 219 -13.47 -1.59 -5.33
C SER A 219 -12.07 -2.18 -5.42
N THR A 220 -11.93 -3.44 -5.83
CA THR A 220 -10.66 -4.10 -6.16
C THR A 220 -9.90 -3.32 -7.23
N ALA A 221 -10.57 -2.80 -8.26
CA ALA A 221 -9.92 -2.00 -9.30
C ALA A 221 -9.38 -0.66 -8.75
N TYR A 222 -10.16 0.06 -7.93
CA TYR A 222 -9.68 1.27 -7.24
C TYR A 222 -8.48 0.99 -6.34
N HIS A 223 -8.55 -0.10 -5.57
CA HIS A 223 -7.49 -0.49 -4.63
C HIS A 223 -6.22 -0.91 -5.38
N THR A 224 -6.33 -1.71 -6.44
CA THR A 224 -5.20 -2.09 -7.31
C THR A 224 -4.55 -0.86 -7.92
N LEU A 225 -5.33 0.09 -8.45
CA LEU A 225 -4.80 1.33 -9.02
C LEU A 225 -4.08 2.17 -7.97
N TYR A 226 -4.66 2.31 -6.77
CA TYR A 226 -4.05 3.00 -5.64
C TYR A 226 -2.68 2.40 -5.29
N ASN A 227 -2.61 1.08 -5.10
CA ASN A 227 -1.36 0.39 -4.76
C ASN A 227 -0.33 0.49 -5.88
N SER A 228 -0.77 0.44 -7.14
CA SER A 228 0.12 0.59 -8.31
C SER A 228 0.74 1.98 -8.37
N LEU A 229 -0.05 3.03 -8.18
CA LEU A 229 0.45 4.41 -8.15
C LEU A 229 1.36 4.66 -6.96
N LEU A 230 1.04 4.08 -5.78
CA LEU A 230 1.90 4.17 -4.60
C LEU A 230 3.27 3.52 -4.86
N ILE A 231 3.30 2.31 -5.44
CA ILE A 231 4.56 1.64 -5.81
C ILE A 231 5.34 2.47 -6.83
N MET A 232 4.67 2.98 -7.87
CA MET A 232 5.33 3.82 -8.87
C MET A 232 5.92 5.08 -8.24
N LEU A 233 5.19 5.74 -7.35
CA LEU A 233 5.69 6.90 -6.61
C LEU A 233 6.92 6.54 -5.75
N LEU A 234 6.87 5.44 -5.01
CA LEU A 234 8.01 4.97 -4.20
C LEU A 234 9.26 4.71 -5.05
N LEU A 235 9.09 4.07 -6.22
CA LEU A 235 10.18 3.80 -7.15
C LEU A 235 10.74 5.09 -7.76
N VAL A 236 9.88 6.02 -8.15
CA VAL A 236 10.28 7.33 -8.70
C VAL A 236 11.04 8.13 -7.64
N MET A 237 10.47 8.31 -6.45
CA MET A 237 11.09 9.09 -5.37
C MET A 237 12.47 8.56 -5.00
N LYS A 238 12.65 7.23 -4.94
CA LYS A 238 13.96 6.63 -4.69
C LYS A 238 15.01 6.97 -5.75
N ASN A 239 14.61 6.99 -7.02
CA ASN A 239 15.52 7.36 -8.12
C ASN A 239 15.84 8.86 -8.14
N PHE A 240 14.93 9.71 -7.65
CA PHE A 240 15.13 11.16 -7.54
C PHE A 240 15.95 11.59 -6.30
N ASP A 241 15.86 10.86 -5.18
CA ASP A 241 16.65 11.14 -3.96
C ASP A 241 18.17 11.08 -4.22
N ALA A 242 18.60 10.33 -5.25
CA ALA A 242 19.98 10.31 -5.73
C ALA A 242 20.45 11.62 -6.40
N ARG A 243 19.57 12.61 -6.61
CA ARG A 243 19.86 13.82 -7.41
C ARG A 243 19.51 15.15 -6.73
N LEU A 244 18.96 15.17 -5.51
CA LEU A 244 18.52 16.43 -4.87
C LEU A 244 19.57 17.04 -3.91
N PRO A 245 19.91 18.35 -4.02
CA PRO A 245 21.12 18.89 -3.39
C PRO A 245 20.99 19.39 -1.93
N SER A 246 19.83 19.37 -1.27
CA SER A 246 19.65 20.09 0.00
C SER A 246 19.16 19.25 1.19
N ARG A 247 19.60 19.64 2.41
CA ARG A 247 19.28 19.00 3.70
C ARG A 247 17.77 19.06 4.05
N HIS A 248 17.01 19.96 3.44
CA HIS A 248 15.58 20.13 3.70
C HIS A 248 14.73 19.06 3.00
N TRP A 249 15.15 18.56 1.83
CA TRP A 249 14.42 17.49 1.12
C TRP A 249 14.62 16.10 1.74
N ARG A 250 15.75 15.86 2.42
CA ARG A 250 15.97 14.60 3.18
C ARG A 250 14.99 14.41 4.34
N PHE A 251 14.39 15.49 4.83
CA PHE A 251 13.32 15.45 5.83
C PHE A 251 12.02 14.84 5.28
N PHE A 252 11.79 14.93 3.96
CA PHE A 252 10.57 14.42 3.32
C PHE A 252 10.59 12.90 3.05
N LEU A 253 11.74 12.23 3.21
CA LEU A 253 11.95 10.88 2.69
C LEU A 253 12.62 9.89 3.67
N THR A 254 13.04 10.35 4.85
CA THR A 254 13.67 9.49 5.86
C THR A 254 12.90 9.54 7.18
N THR A 255 12.69 8.38 7.79
CA THR A 255 12.06 8.23 9.11
C THR A 255 12.98 8.61 10.26
N ASN A 256 14.20 9.13 10.00
CA ASN A 256 15.21 9.28 11.03
C ASN A 256 16.02 10.58 10.92
N PRO A 257 15.97 11.50 11.91
CA PRO A 257 16.86 12.66 11.97
C PRO A 257 18.27 12.32 12.49
N ALA A 258 18.59 11.07 12.82
CA ALA A 258 19.79 10.73 13.61
C ALA A 258 21.10 10.50 12.82
N SER A 259 21.32 11.08 11.64
CA SER A 259 22.63 11.05 10.96
C SER A 259 23.37 12.40 11.00
N GLY A 260 23.09 13.19 12.03
CA GLY A 260 23.68 14.51 12.25
C GLY A 260 24.80 14.57 13.30
N ALA A 261 25.63 13.53 13.46
CA ALA A 261 26.78 13.61 14.39
C ALA A 261 27.91 12.64 14.03
N SER A 262 28.50 12.78 12.85
CA SER A 262 29.86 12.26 12.60
C SER A 262 30.61 13.19 11.67
N ARG A 263 30.91 14.40 12.15
CA ARG A 263 32.04 15.18 11.63
C ARG A 263 33.15 15.09 12.66
N GLY A 264 34.20 14.35 12.31
CA GLY A 264 35.50 14.45 12.93
C GLY A 264 35.95 15.90 12.88
N GLY A 265 35.81 16.59 14.01
CA GLY A 265 36.50 17.83 14.29
C GLY A 265 37.92 17.46 14.70
N VAL A 266 38.86 17.70 13.79
CA VAL A 266 40.29 17.75 14.08
C VAL A 266 40.51 18.84 15.12
N TYR A 267 40.58 18.47 16.41
CA TYR A 267 41.12 19.35 17.43
C TYR A 267 42.65 19.31 17.34
N SER A 268 43.18 20.19 16.48
CA SER A 268 44.56 20.64 16.55
C SER A 268 44.71 21.50 17.80
N PHE A 269 45.13 20.91 18.91
CA PHE A 269 45.54 21.66 20.09
C PHE A 269 47.03 22.00 19.94
N LYS A 270 47.28 23.28 19.66
CA LYS A 270 48.60 23.92 19.61
C LYS A 270 49.49 23.50 20.79
N LYS A 271 50.73 23.15 20.46
CA LYS A 271 51.90 23.10 21.35
C LYS A 271 51.85 24.21 22.40
N ARG A 272 51.74 23.84 23.68
CA ARG A 272 52.03 24.72 24.81
C ARG A 272 53.56 24.87 24.87
N LYS A 273 54.04 26.11 24.70
CA LYS A 273 55.44 26.48 24.88
C LYS A 273 55.88 26.15 26.31
N THR A 274 56.96 25.38 26.41
CA THR A 274 57.84 25.30 27.57
C THR A 274 58.44 26.68 27.81
N ILE A 275 58.21 27.26 29.00
CA ILE A 275 59.01 28.36 29.53
C ILE A 275 59.91 27.72 30.58
N SER A 276 61.18 27.56 30.22
CA SER A 276 62.28 27.35 31.15
C SER A 276 62.80 28.73 31.56
N SER A 277 62.75 29.04 32.85
CA SER A 277 63.52 30.13 33.46
C SER A 277 64.94 29.63 33.75
N PRO A 278 66.00 30.36 33.36
CA PRO A 278 67.28 30.26 34.02
C PRO A 278 67.41 31.34 35.10
N SER A 279 67.98 30.92 36.23
CA SER A 279 68.83 31.71 37.11
C SER A 279 69.94 32.42 36.35
#